data_AF-A0A915LI14-F1
#
_entry.id   AF-A0A915LI14-F1
#
_cell.length_a   1.000
_cell.length_b   1.000
_cell.length_c   1.000
_cell.angle_alpha   90.00
_cell.angle_beta   90.00
_cell.angle_gamma   90.00
#
_symmetry.space_group_name_H-M   'P 1'
#
loop_
_entity.id
_entity.type
_entity.pdbx_description
1 polymer ?
#
loop_
_entity_poly.entity_id
_entity_poly.type
_entity_poly.pdbx_seq_one_letter_code
_entity_poly.pdbx_strand_id
1 'polypeptide(L)' 'MKWRTESKKSNYGNGDGTVNLRSLSVCKQWDSDNNSGYQVNTTVLDGADHMGILNDDRTIELIKNIIFK' A
#
# COMPACT_ATOMS: atom_id res chain seq x y z
N MET A 1 -17.47 37.37 -6.35
CA MET A 1 -16.67 36.33 -5.68
C MET A 1 -15.72 35.71 -6.70
N LYS A 2 -14.40 35.92 -6.56
CA LYS A 2 -13.38 35.27 -7.41
C LYS A 2 -12.72 34.18 -6.58
N TRP A 3 -12.95 32.91 -6.90
CA TRP A 3 -12.22 31.80 -6.31
C TRP A 3 -10.77 31.83 -6.83
N ARG A 4 -9.78 31.70 -5.94
CA ARG A 4 -8.36 31.60 -6.29
C ARG A 4 -8.14 30.34 -7.12
N THR A 5 -7.66 30.47 -8.35
CA THR A 5 -7.26 29.36 -9.24
C THR A 5 -5.75 29.10 -9.18
N GLU A 6 -5.14 29.17 -8.00
CA GLU A 6 -3.73 28.83 -7.84
C GLU A 6 -3.59 27.37 -7.41
N SER A 7 -3.34 26.48 -8.37
CA SER A 7 -2.98 25.08 -8.08
C SER A 7 -1.55 25.03 -7.54
N LYS A 8 -1.35 24.52 -6.33
CA LYS A 8 0.00 24.23 -5.81
C LYS A 8 0.63 23.12 -6.65
N LYS A 9 1.89 23.30 -7.05
CA LYS A 9 2.70 22.26 -7.68
C LYS A 9 2.91 21.11 -6.68
N SER A 10 2.51 19.90 -7.05
CA SER A 10 2.75 18.70 -6.25
C SER A 10 4.16 18.17 -6.50
N ASN A 11 4.85 17.77 -5.43
CA ASN A 11 6.08 16.98 -5.51
C ASN A 11 5.71 15.52 -5.29
N TYR A 12 5.76 14.71 -6.35
CA TYR A 12 5.44 13.28 -6.27
C TYR A 12 6.62 12.49 -5.71
N GLY A 13 6.30 11.44 -4.95
CA GLY A 13 7.26 10.46 -4.44
C GLY A 13 6.76 9.04 -4.70
N ASN A 14 7.59 8.04 -4.39
CA ASN A 14 7.22 6.64 -4.57
C ASN A 14 6.04 6.24 -3.67
N GLY A 15 5.16 5.40 -4.19
CA GLY A 15 3.92 4.97 -3.53
C GLY A 15 2.96 4.31 -4.51
N ASP A 16 1.72 4.13 -4.10
CA ASP A 16 0.63 3.56 -4.91
C ASP A 16 -0.21 4.63 -5.62
N GLY A 17 0.33 5.85 -5.77
CA GLY A 17 -0.39 7.01 -6.29
C GLY A 17 -1.14 7.83 -5.23
N THR A 18 -1.37 7.30 -4.04
CA THR A 18 -2.03 8.02 -2.91
C THR A 18 -1.19 7.96 -1.63
N VAL A 19 -0.75 6.77 -1.25
CA VAL A 19 0.02 6.47 -0.03
C VAL A 19 1.49 6.31 -0.39
N ASN A 20 2.36 7.01 0.34
CA ASN A 20 3.81 6.94 0.14
C ASN A 20 4.39 5.57 0.56
N LEU A 21 5.39 5.09 -0.19
CA LEU A 21 6.10 3.83 0.06
C LEU A 21 6.66 3.70 1.48
N ARG A 22 7.09 4.79 2.11
CA ARG A 22 7.53 4.81 3.51
C ARG A 22 6.42 4.35 4.44
N SER A 23 5.18 4.81 4.22
CA SER A 23 4.02 4.39 5.01
C SER A 23 3.65 2.95 4.71
N LEU A 24 3.66 2.54 3.43
CA LEU A 24 3.37 1.16 3.01
C LEU A 24 4.37 0.13 3.57
N SER A 25 5.58 0.56 3.94
CA SER A 25 6.65 -0.34 4.40
C SER A 25 6.73 -0.52 5.92
N VAL A 26 5.90 0.17 6.72
CA VAL A 26 6.00 0.13 8.19
C VAL A 26 5.80 -1.27 8.75
N CYS A 27 4.91 -2.08 8.15
CA CYS A 27 4.63 -3.44 8.59
C CYS A 27 5.85 -4.38 8.56
N LYS A 28 6.90 -4.06 7.78
CA LYS A 28 8.16 -4.84 7.74
C LYS A 28 8.95 -4.78 9.06
N GLN A 29 8.63 -3.82 9.93
CA GLN A 29 9.25 -3.67 11.25
C GLN A 29 8.51 -4.48 12.31
N TRP A 30 7.39 -5.12 11.96
CA TRP A 30 6.62 -5.92 12.89
C TRP A 30 7.16 -7.35 12.93
N ASP A 31 7.58 -7.79 14.10
CA ASP A 31 8.23 -9.06 14.36
C ASP A 31 7.68 -9.73 15.64
N SER A 32 8.20 -10.89 16.00
CA SER A 32 7.73 -11.64 17.17
C SER A 32 7.82 -10.84 18.48
N ASP A 33 8.75 -9.89 18.58
CA ASP A 33 9.01 -9.15 19.81
C ASP A 33 8.01 -8.01 20.00
N ASN A 34 7.45 -7.48 18.90
CA ASN A 34 6.52 -6.34 18.92
C ASN A 34 5.13 -6.63 18.32
N ASN A 35 4.87 -7.86 17.87
CA ASN A 35 3.61 -8.29 17.27
C ASN A 35 3.06 -9.56 17.95
N SER A 36 3.05 -9.57 19.29
CA SER A 36 2.46 -10.65 20.12
C SER A 36 2.97 -12.06 19.79
N GLY A 37 4.25 -12.19 19.42
CA GLY A 37 4.86 -13.47 19.04
C GLY A 37 4.59 -13.90 17.58
N TYR A 38 3.87 -13.11 16.78
CA TYR A 38 3.55 -13.46 15.39
C TYR A 38 4.48 -12.76 14.39
N GLN A 39 4.91 -13.51 13.38
CA GLN A 39 5.67 -12.95 12.25
C GLN A 39 4.73 -12.38 11.18
N VAL A 40 5.11 -11.25 10.59
CA VAL A 40 4.38 -10.61 9.49
C VAL A 40 5.02 -10.98 8.15
N ASN A 41 4.22 -11.55 7.25
CA ASN A 41 4.62 -11.75 5.85
C ASN A 41 4.22 -10.53 5.02
N THR A 42 5.14 -10.05 4.18
CA THR A 42 4.89 -8.88 3.31
C THR A 42 5.03 -9.27 1.85
N THR A 43 4.11 -8.78 1.01
CA THR A 43 4.13 -8.96 -0.44
C THR A 43 4.08 -7.58 -1.10
N VAL A 44 4.99 -7.31 -2.03
CA VAL A 44 5.01 -6.05 -2.79
C VAL A 44 4.32 -6.29 -4.13
N LEU A 45 3.31 -5.48 -4.43
CA LEU A 45 2.64 -5.47 -5.74
C LEU A 45 3.15 -4.26 -6.52
N ASP A 46 4.22 -4.47 -7.30
CA ASP A 46 4.84 -3.37 -8.02
C ASP A 46 3.89 -2.77 -9.07
N GLY A 47 3.86 -1.44 -9.15
CA GLY A 47 2.95 -0.68 -10.00
C GLY A 47 1.46 -0.76 -9.67
N ALA A 48 1.06 -1.36 -8.54
CA ALA A 48 -0.35 -1.37 -8.13
C ALA A 48 -0.82 0.05 -7.75
N ASP A 49 -1.99 0.43 -8.27
CA ASP A 49 -2.65 1.70 -7.97
C ASP A 49 -3.54 1.57 -6.73
N HIS A 50 -3.59 2.63 -5.92
CA HIS A 50 -4.35 2.67 -4.67
C HIS A 50 -5.82 2.27 -4.82
N MET A 51 -6.49 2.77 -5.86
CA MET A 51 -7.91 2.47 -6.10
C MET A 51 -8.10 1.17 -6.89
N GLY A 52 -7.14 0.84 -7.75
CA GLY A 52 -7.16 -0.38 -8.56
C GLY A 52 -6.81 -1.67 -7.80
N ILE A 53 -6.17 -1.58 -6.62
CA ILE A 53 -5.58 -2.73 -5.93
C ILE A 53 -6.57 -3.86 -5.62
N LEU A 54 -7.85 -3.54 -5.38
CA LEU A 54 -8.88 -4.54 -5.08
C LEU A 54 -9.33 -5.35 -6.31
N ASN A 55 -9.07 -4.83 -7.53
CA ASN A 55 -9.36 -5.51 -8.79
C ASN A 55 -8.08 -6.00 -9.49
N ASP A 56 -6.92 -5.91 -8.83
CA ASP A 56 -5.67 -6.46 -9.36
C ASP A 56 -5.69 -7.99 -9.20
N ASP A 57 -5.52 -8.71 -10.31
CA ASP A 57 -5.54 -10.18 -10.32
C ASP A 57 -4.51 -10.78 -9.34
N ARG A 58 -3.36 -10.11 -9.15
CA ARG A 58 -2.31 -10.54 -8.21
C ARG A 58 -2.78 -10.43 -6.76
N THR A 59 -3.55 -9.39 -6.43
CA THR A 59 -4.18 -9.23 -5.11
C THR A 59 -5.20 -10.34 -4.87
N ILE A 60 -6.07 -10.59 -5.86
CA ILE A 60 -7.11 -11.61 -5.78
C ILE A 60 -6.49 -13.00 -5.59
N GLU A 61 -5.44 -13.31 -6.35
CA GLU A 61 -4.69 -14.56 -6.24
C GLU A 61 -4.03 -14.70 -4.86
N LEU A 62 -3.37 -13.65 -4.36
CA LEU A 62 -2.76 -13.64 -3.04
C LEU A 62 -3.79 -13.95 -1.94
N ILE A 63 -4.97 -13.31 -1.99
CA ILE A 63 -6.05 -13.54 -1.02
C ILE A 63 -6.55 -14.99 -1.11
N LYS A 64 -6.77 -15.52 -2.31
CA LYS A 64 -7.19 -16.93 -2.50
C LYS A 64 -6.18 -17.90 -1.90
N ASN A 65 -4.89 -17.67 -2.12
CA ASN A 65 -3.81 -18.50 -1.58
C ASN A 65 -3.68 -18.43 -0.05
N ILE A 66 -4.12 -17.33 0.57
CA ILE A 66 -4.16 -17.19 2.03
C ILE A 66 -5.37 -17.90 2.62
N ILE A 67 -6.55 -17.75 2.02
CA ILE A 67 -7.82 -18.25 2.57
C ILE A 67 -8.00 -19.75 2.33
N PHE A 68 -7.70 -20.24 1.13
CA PHE A 68 -8.08 -21.58 0.67
C PHE A 68 -6.90 -22.55 0.56
N LYS A 69 -5.85 -22.35 1.36
CA LYS A 69 -4.66 -23.23 1.39
C LYS A 69 -4.99 -24.72 1.28
#